data_AF-A0A2R9SZE9-F1
#
_entry.id   AF-A0A2R9SZE9-F1
#
_cell.length_a   1.000
_cell.length_b   1.000
_cell.length_c   1.000
_cell.angle_alpha   90.00
_cell.angle_beta   90.00
_cell.angle_gamma   90.00
#
_symmetry.space_group_name_H-M   'P 1'
#
loop_
_entity.id
_entity.type
_entity.pdbx_description
1 polymer ?
#
loop_
_entity_poly.entity_id
_entity_poly.type
_entity_poly.pdbx_seq_one_letter_code
_entity_poly.pdbx_strand_id
1 'polypeptide(L)'
;MEPIGASEPMELVFEPGLLKGKVKRAEESPGDCEVSLHVKMLDAAAREAVLAYLQEDPQALYRLLAGKGAPWLDELAPSPLPGAALAAAADCTCGQSACGHAAALLAAAASHIAAEPLQQLTLLGLPREALLAGVFAAWAKAAPPAGGSAADTATRAKEKGPSGPSPGEWVAEAAAEGRLHRPGPQLGELAVQLSPPPPADQLGPVGDWTSLLPGVRGASKALGLIARGAAKQAEQKRRSLRLP
;
A
#
# COMPACT_ATOMS: atom_id res chain seq x y z
N MET A 1 16.45 32.90 27.98
CA MET A 1 15.29 32.08 27.57
C MET A 1 15.86 30.80 27.01
N GLU A 2 16.06 29.82 27.89
CA GLU A 2 16.50 28.49 27.50
C GLU A 2 15.29 27.73 26.93
N PRO A 3 15.44 27.02 25.79
CA PRO A 3 14.38 26.17 25.27
C PRO A 3 14.20 24.99 26.21
N ILE A 4 12.99 24.83 26.74
CA ILE A 4 12.61 23.69 27.57
C ILE A 4 12.75 22.42 26.73
N GLY A 5 13.74 21.61 27.11
CA GLY A 5 13.60 20.21 27.47
C GLY A 5 13.05 19.27 26.41
N ALA A 6 13.87 18.27 26.07
CA ALA A 6 13.50 17.06 25.34
C ALA A 6 12.03 16.67 25.52
N SER A 7 11.30 16.53 24.42
CA SER A 7 9.92 16.05 24.41
C SER A 7 9.83 14.79 25.26
N GLU A 8 9.05 14.84 26.34
CA GLU A 8 8.73 13.65 27.11
C GLU A 8 8.21 12.56 26.15
N PRO A 9 8.62 11.29 26.33
CA PRO A 9 8.17 10.21 25.46
C PRO A 9 6.65 10.08 25.60
N MET A 10 5.93 10.53 24.55
CA MET A 10 4.48 10.47 24.46
C MET A 10 4.08 9.30 23.56
N GLU A 11 3.19 8.45 24.07
CA GLU A 11 2.58 7.40 23.26
C GLU A 11 1.39 8.01 22.50
N LEU A 12 1.43 7.91 21.17
CA LEU A 12 0.42 8.48 20.27
C LEU A 12 -0.52 7.40 19.74
N VAL A 13 -1.81 7.70 19.71
CA VAL A 13 -2.83 6.85 19.08
C VAL A 13 -3.59 7.68 18.05
N PHE A 14 -3.60 7.19 16.81
CA PHE A 14 -4.28 7.81 15.68
C PHE A 14 -5.53 6.99 15.33
N GLU A 15 -6.70 7.56 15.59
CA GLU A 15 -8.01 7.00 15.23
C GLU A 15 -8.72 7.92 14.24
N PRO A 16 -9.66 7.42 13.41
CA PRO A 16 -10.52 8.26 12.58
C PRO A 16 -11.21 9.37 13.39
N GLY A 17 -10.84 10.62 13.10
CA GLY A 17 -11.39 11.81 13.77
C GLY A 17 -10.91 12.05 15.20
N LEU A 18 -9.93 11.29 15.71
CA LEU A 18 -9.48 11.39 17.09
C LEU A 18 -7.97 11.12 17.23
N LEU A 19 -7.26 12.07 17.80
CA LEU A 19 -5.86 11.96 18.16
C LEU A 19 -5.75 11.88 19.69
N LYS A 20 -5.05 10.86 20.21
CA LYS A 20 -4.78 10.72 21.65
C LYS A 20 -3.27 10.70 21.91
N GLY A 21 -2.88 11.28 23.04
CA GLY A 21 -1.52 11.23 23.56
C GLY A 21 -1.51 10.85 25.04
N LYS A 22 -0.66 9.91 25.43
CA LYS A 22 -0.41 9.57 26.83
C LYS A 22 0.99 10.01 27.23
N VAL A 23 1.05 10.82 28.29
CA VAL A 23 2.30 11.26 28.91
C VAL A 23 2.47 10.50 30.21
N LYS A 24 3.54 9.71 30.30
CA LYS A 24 3.98 9.11 31.56
C LYS A 24 4.69 10.18 32.38
N ARG A 25 4.10 10.58 33.50
CA ARG A 25 4.76 11.50 34.43
C ARG A 25 5.86 10.77 35.19
N ALA A 26 6.95 11.46 35.50
CA ALA A 26 8.00 10.95 36.37
C ALA A 26 7.45 10.57 37.75
N GLU A 27 8.09 9.59 38.41
CA GLU A 27 7.63 8.72 39.51
C GLU A 27 7.01 9.38 40.77
N GLU A 28 6.94 10.72 40.87
CA GLU A 28 6.52 11.44 42.07
C GLU A 28 5.11 12.10 41.98
N SER A 29 4.31 11.84 40.94
CA SER A 29 2.90 12.34 40.88
C SER A 29 1.90 11.29 40.42
N PRO A 30 0.63 11.34 40.86
CA PRO A 30 -0.35 10.30 40.58
C PRO A 30 -0.88 10.42 39.15
N GLY A 31 -0.64 9.40 38.33
CA GLY A 31 -1.40 9.08 37.13
C GLY A 31 -0.82 9.61 35.80
N ASP A 32 -0.89 8.76 34.78
CA ASP A 32 -0.65 9.11 33.38
C ASP A 32 -1.62 10.21 32.94
N CYS A 33 -1.12 11.25 32.26
CA CYS A 33 -1.96 12.29 31.68
C CYS A 33 -2.35 11.89 30.26
N GLU A 34 -3.66 11.88 29.97
CA GLU A 34 -4.19 11.63 28.64
C GLU A 34 -4.69 12.94 28.04
N VAL A 35 -4.31 13.18 26.79
CA VAL A 35 -4.77 14.31 25.97
C VAL A 35 -5.53 13.74 24.79
N SER A 36 -6.72 14.25 24.53
CA SER A 36 -7.56 13.86 23.39
C SER A 36 -7.90 15.07 22.55
N LEU A 37 -7.88 14.90 21.23
CA LEU A 37 -8.21 15.95 20.28
C LEU A 37 -9.08 15.42 19.15
N HIS A 38 -10.25 16.03 19.00
CA HIS A 38 -11.16 15.74 17.91
C HIS A 38 -10.76 16.48 16.63
N VAL A 39 -10.72 15.72 15.54
CA VAL A 39 -10.34 16.20 14.21
C VAL A 39 -11.52 16.05 13.27
N LYS A 40 -11.78 17.08 12.47
CA LYS A 40 -12.80 17.00 11.42
C LYS A 40 -12.31 16.06 10.31
N MET A 41 -13.09 15.03 10.03
CA MET A 41 -12.84 14.09 8.94
C MET A 41 -13.10 14.73 7.56
N LEU A 42 -12.52 14.12 6.52
CA LEU A 42 -12.81 14.46 5.13
C LEU A 42 -14.30 14.22 4.84
N ASP A 43 -14.89 15.12 4.06
CA ASP A 43 -16.20 14.87 3.49
C ASP A 43 -16.11 13.83 2.35
N ALA A 44 -17.28 13.41 1.86
CA ALA A 44 -17.34 12.41 0.80
C ALA A 44 -16.63 12.86 -0.48
N ALA A 45 -16.71 14.14 -0.84
CA ALA A 45 -16.10 14.64 -2.08
C ALA A 45 -14.57 14.64 -1.99
N ALA A 46 -14.02 15.11 -0.88
CA ALA A 46 -12.58 15.10 -0.63
C ALA A 46 -12.03 13.67 -0.52
N ARG A 47 -12.78 12.75 0.11
CA ARG A 47 -12.42 11.32 0.16
C ARG A 47 -12.32 10.73 -1.26
N GLU A 48 -13.33 10.97 -2.09
CA GLU A 48 -13.32 10.48 -3.48
C GLU A 48 -12.18 11.11 -4.31
N ALA A 49 -11.84 12.38 -4.08
CA ALA A 49 -10.72 13.02 -4.76
C ALA A 49 -9.38 12.35 -4.44
N VAL A 50 -9.12 12.02 -3.16
CA VAL A 50 -7.92 11.27 -2.75
C VAL A 50 -7.88 9.89 -3.41
N LEU A 51 -9.01 9.16 -3.40
CA LEU A 51 -9.09 7.84 -4.02
C LEU A 51 -8.86 7.90 -5.53
N ALA A 52 -9.49 8.85 -6.23
CA ALA A 52 -9.30 9.03 -7.67
C ALA A 52 -7.85 9.34 -8.04
N TYR A 53 -7.18 10.21 -7.27
CA TYR A 53 -5.76 10.50 -7.47
C TYR A 53 -4.89 9.24 -7.35
N LEU A 54 -5.08 8.44 -6.30
CA LEU A 54 -4.31 7.23 -6.06
C LEU A 54 -4.63 6.08 -7.03
N GLN A 55 -5.83 6.09 -7.63
CA GLN A 55 -6.20 5.15 -8.69
C GLN A 55 -5.38 5.40 -9.96
N GLU A 56 -5.16 6.68 -10.31
CA GLU A 56 -4.43 7.08 -11.51
C GLU A 56 -2.90 7.03 -11.32
N ASP A 57 -2.40 7.19 -10.09
CA ASP A 57 -0.95 7.11 -9.77
C ASP A 57 -0.63 5.98 -8.76
N PRO A 58 -0.41 4.73 -9.24
CA PRO A 58 0.06 3.63 -8.40
C PRO A 58 1.39 3.90 -7.69
N GLN A 59 2.25 4.77 -8.24
CA GLN A 59 3.54 5.10 -7.60
C GLN A 59 3.35 6.04 -6.42
N ALA A 60 2.38 6.96 -6.47
CA ALA A 60 1.97 7.75 -5.31
C ALA A 60 1.47 6.85 -4.17
N LEU A 61 0.64 5.84 -4.49
CA LEU A 61 0.18 4.85 -3.51
C LEU A 61 1.36 4.09 -2.90
N TYR A 62 2.28 3.57 -3.71
CA TYR A 62 3.46 2.86 -3.20
C TYR A 62 4.33 3.73 -2.27
N ARG A 63 4.59 4.99 -2.66
CA ARG A 63 5.37 5.93 -1.83
C ARG A 63 4.69 6.21 -0.50
N LEU A 64 3.38 6.45 -0.52
CA LEU A 64 2.57 6.64 0.68
C LEU A 64 2.67 5.44 1.62
N LEU A 65 2.50 4.21 1.09
CA LEU A 65 2.60 2.97 1.86
C LEU A 65 4.01 2.72 2.41
N ALA A 66 5.05 3.24 1.74
CA ALA A 66 6.44 3.14 2.17
C ALA A 66 6.86 4.24 3.16
N GLY A 67 5.91 5.05 3.68
CA GLY A 67 6.20 6.15 4.60
C GLY A 67 6.99 7.29 3.95
N LYS A 68 7.00 7.40 2.62
CA LYS A 68 7.68 8.48 1.90
C LYS A 68 6.75 9.69 1.76
N GLY A 69 7.35 10.88 1.66
CA GLY A 69 6.63 12.14 1.54
C GLY A 69 5.57 12.12 0.42
N ALA A 70 4.41 12.68 0.74
CA ALA A 70 3.22 12.73 -0.11
C ALA A 70 2.77 14.19 -0.30
N PRO A 71 3.46 14.97 -1.15
CA PRO A 71 3.20 16.42 -1.29
C PRO A 71 1.79 16.73 -1.80
N TRP A 72 1.14 15.79 -2.50
CA TRP A 72 -0.24 15.91 -2.95
C TRP A 72 -1.26 15.95 -1.78
N LEU A 73 -0.87 15.49 -0.58
CA LEU A 73 -1.75 15.54 0.60
C LEU A 73 -2.06 16.97 1.01
N ASP A 74 -1.12 17.90 0.85
CA ASP A 74 -1.31 19.30 1.26
C ASP A 74 -2.47 19.97 0.49
N GLU A 75 -2.73 19.51 -0.74
CA GLU A 75 -3.82 20.00 -1.59
C GLU A 75 -5.12 19.20 -1.39
N LEU A 76 -5.04 17.87 -1.42
CA LEU A 76 -6.24 17.01 -1.45
C LEU A 76 -6.78 16.66 -0.06
N ALA A 77 -5.93 16.67 0.96
CA ALA A 77 -6.28 16.27 2.32
C ALA A 77 -5.39 17.02 3.32
N PRO A 78 -5.49 18.37 3.38
CA PRO A 78 -4.58 19.21 4.15
C PRO A 78 -4.53 18.79 5.62
N SER A 79 -3.34 18.89 6.22
CA SER A 79 -3.14 18.45 7.60
C SER A 79 -4.09 19.18 8.55
N PRO A 80 -4.79 18.45 9.44
CA PRO A 80 -5.70 19.06 10.40
C PRO A 80 -4.97 19.69 11.59
N LEU A 81 -3.65 19.45 11.74
CA LEU A 81 -2.87 19.81 12.93
C LEU A 81 -2.35 21.27 13.02
N PRO A 82 -2.48 22.19 12.04
CA PRO A 82 -1.98 23.54 12.24
C PRO A 82 -3.01 24.41 12.98
N GLY A 83 -2.70 24.81 14.21
CA GLY A 83 -3.32 25.99 14.82
C GLY A 83 -3.38 25.99 16.35
N ALA A 84 -3.09 27.16 16.95
CA ALA A 84 -3.30 27.42 18.39
C ALA A 84 -4.77 27.20 18.81
N ALA A 85 -5.72 27.37 17.88
CA ALA A 85 -7.14 27.11 18.11
C ALA A 85 -7.43 25.61 18.33
N LEU A 86 -6.70 24.72 17.68
CA LEU A 86 -6.83 23.27 17.83
C LEU A 86 -6.29 22.81 19.19
N ALA A 87 -5.16 23.40 19.61
CA ALA A 87 -4.58 23.16 20.94
C ALA A 87 -5.54 23.57 22.07
N ALA A 88 -6.28 24.67 21.89
CA ALA A 88 -7.28 25.15 22.85
C ALA A 88 -8.54 24.28 22.92
N ALA A 89 -8.80 23.45 21.89
CA ALA A 89 -9.92 22.53 21.84
C ALA A 89 -9.57 21.11 22.34
N ALA A 90 -8.33 20.88 22.77
CA ALA A 90 -7.89 19.58 23.27
C ALA A 90 -8.36 19.37 24.72
N ASP A 91 -8.89 18.19 25.00
CA ASP A 91 -9.27 17.77 26.34
C ASP A 91 -8.08 17.08 27.02
N CYS A 92 -7.72 17.50 28.23
CA CYS A 92 -6.64 16.88 29.00
C CYS A 92 -7.08 16.50 30.41
N THR A 93 -6.73 15.28 30.84
CA THR A 93 -7.04 14.77 32.19
C THR A 93 -6.21 15.39 33.31
N CYS A 94 -5.24 16.26 33.00
CA CYS A 94 -4.41 16.93 34.01
C CYS A 94 -5.16 18.00 34.84
N GLY A 95 -6.41 18.30 34.49
CA GLY A 95 -7.28 19.23 35.23
C GLY A 95 -7.00 20.72 34.98
N GLN A 96 -6.10 21.07 34.07
CA GLN A 96 -5.81 22.45 33.67
C GLN A 96 -6.37 22.75 32.28
N SER A 97 -7.06 23.88 32.13
CA SER A 97 -7.68 24.30 30.85
C SER A 97 -6.66 24.76 29.79
N ALA A 98 -5.41 25.02 30.17
CA ALA A 98 -4.33 25.40 29.26
C ALA A 98 -3.02 24.76 29.74
N CYS A 99 -2.87 23.46 29.48
CA CYS A 99 -1.65 22.71 29.81
C CYS A 99 -0.72 22.60 28.60
N GLY A 100 0.59 22.43 28.86
CA GLY A 100 1.59 22.21 27.81
C GLY A 100 1.42 20.87 27.07
N HIS A 101 0.64 19.92 27.61
CA HIS A 101 0.48 18.59 27.01
C HIS A 101 -0.25 18.63 25.66
N ALA A 102 -1.18 19.57 25.44
CA ALA A 102 -1.85 19.72 24.15
C ALA A 102 -0.88 20.21 23.05
N ALA A 103 -0.02 21.17 23.38
CA ALA A 103 1.04 21.62 22.47
C ALA A 103 2.07 20.50 22.20
N ALA A 104 2.43 19.74 23.23
CA ALA A 104 3.31 18.58 23.09
C ALA A 104 2.69 17.48 22.21
N LEU A 105 1.39 17.21 22.36
CA LEU A 105 0.64 16.26 21.52
C LEU A 105 0.69 16.69 20.05
N LEU A 106 0.39 17.95 19.75
CA LEU A 106 0.41 18.46 18.38
C LEU A 106 1.81 18.39 17.76
N ALA A 107 2.85 18.76 18.53
CA ALA A 107 4.23 18.69 18.05
C ALA A 107 4.65 17.24 17.76
N ALA A 108 4.37 16.32 18.69
CA ALA A 108 4.67 14.89 18.53
C ALA A 108 3.90 14.28 17.35
N ALA A 109 2.61 14.60 17.22
CA ALA A 109 1.78 14.13 16.11
C ALA A 109 2.24 14.68 14.76
N ALA A 110 2.64 15.96 14.68
CA ALA A 110 3.19 16.54 13.46
C ALA A 110 4.50 15.84 13.03
N SER A 111 5.40 15.56 13.97
CA SER A 111 6.61 14.78 13.69
C SER A 111 6.29 13.35 13.24
N HIS A 112 5.32 12.69 13.87
CA HIS A 112 4.91 11.34 13.49
C HIS A 112 4.26 11.30 12.10
N ILE A 113 3.41 12.28 11.76
CA ILE A 113 2.80 12.38 10.43
C ILE A 113 3.84 12.66 9.35
N ALA A 114 4.85 13.49 9.64
CA ALA A 114 5.94 13.74 8.69
C ALA A 114 6.73 12.45 8.36
N ALA A 115 6.87 11.53 9.33
CA ALA A 115 7.49 10.23 9.14
C ALA A 115 6.54 9.19 8.52
N GLU A 116 5.25 9.25 8.86
CA GLU A 116 4.21 8.33 8.39
C GLU A 116 2.98 9.09 7.86
N PRO A 117 2.97 9.52 6.59
CA PRO A 117 1.88 10.31 6.03
C PRO A 117 0.51 9.62 6.01
N LEU A 118 0.49 8.27 6.07
CA LEU A 118 -0.75 7.51 6.22
C LEU A 118 -1.52 7.86 7.49
N GLN A 119 -0.83 8.25 8.57
CA GLN A 119 -1.49 8.61 9.82
C GLN A 119 -2.36 9.86 9.68
N GLN A 120 -1.97 10.80 8.79
CA GLN A 120 -2.82 11.94 8.45
C GLN A 120 -4.14 11.49 7.81
N LEU A 121 -4.08 10.57 6.86
CA LEU A 121 -5.28 10.03 6.22
C LEU A 121 -6.14 9.24 7.21
N THR A 122 -5.53 8.47 8.12
CA THR A 122 -6.24 7.81 9.21
C THR A 122 -7.02 8.81 10.06
N LEU A 123 -6.38 9.89 10.56
CA LEU A 123 -7.07 10.94 11.33
C LEU A 123 -8.20 11.59 10.54
N LEU A 124 -7.98 11.80 9.25
CA LEU A 124 -8.95 12.38 8.34
C LEU A 124 -10.07 11.42 7.93
N GLY A 125 -10.08 10.19 8.46
CA GLY A 125 -11.16 9.23 8.28
C GLY A 125 -11.00 8.27 7.11
N LEU A 126 -9.81 8.21 6.52
CA LEU A 126 -9.46 7.30 5.44
C LEU A 126 -8.31 6.39 5.88
N PRO A 127 -8.57 5.40 6.75
CA PRO A 127 -7.54 4.46 7.21
C PRO A 127 -7.05 3.58 6.05
N ARG A 128 -5.88 2.96 6.25
CA ARG A 128 -5.20 2.14 5.25
C ARG A 128 -6.11 1.10 4.59
N GLU A 129 -6.92 0.39 5.37
CA GLU A 129 -7.81 -0.66 4.88
C GLU A 129 -8.88 -0.10 3.95
N ALA A 130 -9.50 1.02 4.33
CA ALA A 130 -10.52 1.69 3.52
C ALA A 130 -9.92 2.29 2.24
N LEU A 131 -8.72 2.88 2.34
CA LEU A 131 -7.96 3.43 1.21
C LEU A 131 -7.62 2.34 0.18
N LEU A 132 -7.04 1.23 0.64
CA LEU A 132 -6.66 0.12 -0.24
C LEU A 132 -7.88 -0.58 -0.84
N ALA A 133 -8.94 -0.76 -0.06
CA ALA A 133 -10.18 -1.32 -0.57
C ALA A 133 -10.76 -0.46 -1.70
N GLY A 134 -10.78 0.87 -1.53
CA GLY A 134 -11.26 1.80 -2.56
C GLY A 134 -10.43 1.75 -3.85
N VAL A 135 -9.10 1.83 -3.73
CA VAL A 135 -8.21 1.83 -4.90
C VAL A 135 -8.22 0.48 -5.62
N PHE A 136 -8.09 -0.63 -4.88
CA PHE A 136 -8.04 -1.95 -5.49
C PHE A 136 -9.39 -2.37 -6.09
N ALA A 137 -10.51 -1.98 -5.49
CA ALA A 137 -11.84 -2.21 -6.10
C ALA A 137 -11.97 -1.49 -7.44
N ALA A 138 -11.48 -0.25 -7.55
CA ALA A 138 -11.49 0.49 -8.81
C ALA A 138 -10.61 -0.16 -9.88
N TRP A 139 -9.39 -0.58 -9.52
CA TRP A 139 -8.52 -1.32 -10.45
C TRP A 139 -9.11 -2.66 -10.86
N ALA A 140 -9.74 -3.40 -9.95
CA ALA A 140 -10.41 -4.65 -10.26
C ALA A 140 -11.59 -4.44 -11.24
N LYS A 141 -12.33 -3.33 -11.10
CA LYS A 141 -13.43 -2.97 -12.00
C LYS A 141 -12.94 -2.50 -13.37
N ALA A 142 -11.80 -1.82 -13.43
CA ALA A 142 -11.17 -1.34 -14.66
C ALA A 142 -10.41 -2.44 -15.40
N ALA A 143 -10.00 -3.50 -14.70
CA ALA A 143 -9.33 -4.63 -15.32
C ALA A 143 -10.26 -5.23 -16.39
N PRO A 144 -9.75 -5.47 -17.61
CA PRO A 144 -10.54 -6.17 -18.61
C PRO A 144 -10.98 -7.50 -18.01
N PRO A 145 -12.22 -7.97 -18.28
CA PRO A 145 -12.62 -9.32 -17.90
C PRO A 145 -11.54 -10.24 -18.45
N ALA A 146 -10.95 -11.07 -17.58
CA ALA A 146 -9.81 -11.91 -17.92
C ALA A 146 -10.07 -12.56 -19.28
N GLY A 147 -9.39 -12.06 -20.31
CA GLY A 147 -9.67 -12.40 -21.68
C GLY A 147 -9.25 -13.84 -21.92
N GLY A 148 -10.24 -14.72 -22.01
CA GLY A 148 -10.09 -16.06 -22.55
C GLY A 148 -9.69 -17.12 -21.53
N SER A 149 -10.59 -18.07 -21.34
CA SER A 149 -10.35 -19.48 -21.05
C SER A 149 -9.64 -19.85 -19.77
N ALA A 150 -8.69 -19.10 -19.19
CA ALA A 150 -7.84 -19.59 -18.10
C ALA A 150 -8.63 -19.89 -16.82
N ALA A 151 -9.56 -19.02 -16.42
CA ALA A 151 -10.44 -19.25 -15.27
C ALA A 151 -11.46 -20.38 -15.53
N ASP A 152 -12.03 -20.44 -16.75
CA ASP A 152 -12.95 -21.52 -17.17
C ASP A 152 -12.25 -22.87 -17.36
N THR A 153 -10.95 -22.88 -17.65
CA THR A 153 -10.13 -24.11 -17.74
C THR A 153 -9.52 -24.50 -16.40
N ALA A 154 -9.22 -23.55 -15.51
CA ALA A 154 -8.77 -23.82 -14.15
C ALA A 154 -9.90 -24.43 -13.31
N THR A 155 -11.15 -24.01 -13.52
CA THR A 155 -12.35 -24.65 -12.95
C THR A 155 -12.68 -26.01 -13.59
N ARG A 156 -12.14 -26.29 -14.78
CA ARG A 156 -12.18 -27.63 -15.41
C ARG A 156 -10.99 -28.52 -15.07
N ALA A 157 -10.01 -28.06 -14.28
CA ALA A 157 -8.96 -28.93 -13.77
C ALA A 157 -9.64 -30.02 -12.93
N LYS A 158 -9.77 -31.21 -13.52
CA LYS A 158 -10.39 -32.37 -12.90
C LYS A 158 -9.81 -32.55 -11.50
N GLU A 159 -10.67 -32.57 -10.49
CA GLU A 159 -10.29 -32.81 -9.09
C GLU A 159 -9.52 -34.12 -8.85
N LYS A 160 -9.42 -35.02 -9.84
CA LYS A 160 -8.58 -36.21 -9.77
C LYS A 160 -7.97 -36.56 -11.14
N GLY A 161 -6.70 -36.20 -11.34
CA GLY A 161 -5.79 -36.97 -12.18
C GLY A 161 -5.27 -38.20 -11.40
N PRO A 162 -4.86 -39.31 -12.04
CA PRO A 162 -4.65 -40.59 -11.34
C PRO A 162 -3.44 -40.63 -10.39
N SER A 163 -2.59 -39.60 -10.32
CA SER A 163 -1.36 -39.64 -9.52
C SER A 163 -0.75 -38.25 -9.31
N GLY A 164 -1.31 -37.45 -8.40
CA GLY A 164 -0.68 -36.21 -7.93
C GLY A 164 -1.46 -35.54 -6.80
N PRO A 165 -0.80 -34.70 -5.97
CA PRO A 165 -1.48 -33.91 -4.95
C PRO A 165 -2.54 -33.01 -5.60
N SER A 166 -3.66 -32.84 -4.90
CA SER A 166 -4.73 -31.95 -5.34
C SER A 166 -4.20 -30.50 -5.45
N PRO A 167 -4.88 -29.61 -6.20
CA PRO A 167 -4.49 -28.21 -6.28
C PRO A 167 -4.35 -27.55 -4.91
N GLY A 168 -5.24 -27.87 -3.97
CA GLY A 168 -5.21 -27.33 -2.60
C GLY A 168 -3.99 -27.79 -1.80
N GLU A 169 -3.65 -29.08 -1.89
CA GLU A 169 -2.47 -29.65 -1.22
C GLU A 169 -1.17 -29.07 -1.79
N TRP A 170 -1.08 -28.94 -3.12
CA TRP A 170 0.07 -28.32 -3.74
C TRP A 170 0.21 -26.83 -3.35
N VAL A 171 -0.89 -26.06 -3.32
CA VAL A 171 -0.86 -24.64 -2.91
C VAL A 171 -0.40 -24.50 -1.46
N ALA A 172 -0.92 -25.35 -0.56
CA ALA A 172 -0.54 -25.33 0.85
C ALA A 172 0.95 -25.64 1.04
N GLU A 173 1.46 -26.66 0.34
CA GLU A 173 2.88 -27.03 0.37
C GLU A 173 3.77 -25.97 -0.29
N ALA A 174 3.37 -25.42 -1.44
CA ALA A 174 4.10 -24.39 -2.14
C ALA A 174 4.14 -23.07 -1.36
N ALA A 175 3.09 -22.74 -0.61
CA ALA A 175 3.08 -21.61 0.30
C ALA A 175 4.02 -21.84 1.49
N ALA A 176 3.98 -23.03 2.10
CA ALA A 176 4.87 -23.40 3.20
C ALA A 176 6.35 -23.37 2.79
N GLU A 177 6.66 -23.70 1.54
CA GLU A 177 8.04 -23.75 1.03
C GLU A 177 8.47 -22.51 0.23
N GLY A 178 7.62 -21.48 0.12
CA GLY A 178 7.92 -20.28 -0.67
C GLY A 178 8.03 -20.53 -2.18
N ARG A 179 7.47 -21.64 -2.66
CA ARG A 179 7.50 -22.11 -4.06
C ARG A 179 6.28 -21.71 -4.88
N LEU A 180 5.43 -20.78 -4.40
CA LEU A 180 4.24 -20.30 -5.13
C LEU A 180 4.56 -19.72 -6.53
N HIS A 181 5.81 -19.32 -6.77
CA HIS A 181 6.29 -18.85 -8.07
C HIS A 181 6.45 -19.98 -9.11
N ARG A 182 6.40 -21.26 -8.70
CA ARG A 182 6.49 -22.41 -9.61
C ARG A 182 5.08 -22.84 -10.03
N PRO A 183 4.85 -23.22 -11.30
CA PRO A 183 3.57 -23.75 -11.70
C PRO A 183 3.31 -25.12 -11.04
N GLY A 184 2.08 -25.34 -10.57
CA GLY A 184 1.67 -26.63 -10.01
C GLY A 184 1.62 -27.76 -11.05
N PRO A 185 1.69 -29.03 -10.62
CA PRO A 185 1.81 -30.19 -11.50
C PRO A 185 0.65 -30.33 -12.50
N GLN A 186 -0.53 -29.83 -12.15
CA GLN A 186 -1.74 -29.90 -12.99
C GLN A 186 -1.81 -28.82 -14.08
N LEU A 187 -0.90 -27.83 -14.07
CA LEU A 187 -0.82 -26.80 -15.10
C LEU A 187 -0.05 -27.27 -16.35
N GLY A 188 0.58 -28.44 -16.31
CA GLY A 188 1.31 -29.02 -17.45
C GLY A 188 0.41 -29.53 -18.58
N GLU A 189 -0.83 -29.91 -18.28
CA GLU A 189 -1.80 -30.47 -19.24
C GLU A 189 -2.75 -29.40 -19.82
N LEU A 190 -2.59 -28.16 -19.40
CA LEU A 190 -3.46 -27.06 -19.78
C LEU A 190 -3.09 -26.57 -21.18
N ALA A 191 -3.79 -27.09 -22.19
CA ALA A 191 -3.68 -26.63 -23.58
C ALA A 191 -4.26 -25.22 -23.72
N VAL A 192 -3.48 -24.21 -23.32
CA VAL A 192 -3.81 -22.81 -23.58
C VAL A 192 -3.50 -22.53 -25.04
N GLN A 193 -4.52 -22.17 -25.83
CA GLN A 193 -4.27 -21.59 -27.15
C GLN A 193 -3.60 -20.24 -26.97
N LEU A 194 -2.26 -20.23 -27.08
CA LEU A 194 -1.48 -19.01 -27.03
C LEU A 194 -1.58 -18.31 -28.39
N SER A 195 -2.10 -17.08 -28.39
CA SER A 195 -1.89 -16.18 -29.51
C SER A 195 -0.37 -15.96 -29.70
N PRO A 196 0.11 -15.83 -30.96
CA PRO A 196 1.52 -15.56 -31.19
C PRO A 196 1.94 -14.29 -30.44
N PRO A 197 3.07 -14.31 -29.72
CA PRO A 197 3.58 -13.10 -29.09
C PRO A 197 3.84 -12.04 -30.18
N PRO A 198 3.63 -10.75 -29.88
CA PRO A 198 3.99 -9.70 -30.81
C PRO A 198 5.48 -9.79 -31.17
N PRO A 199 5.86 -9.46 -32.42
CA PRO A 199 7.26 -9.37 -32.84
C PRO A 199 8.10 -8.53 -31.87
N ALA A 200 9.37 -8.89 -31.69
CA ALA A 200 10.24 -8.26 -30.68
C ALA A 200 10.47 -6.76 -30.90
N ASP A 201 10.31 -6.30 -32.15
CA ASP A 201 10.33 -4.92 -32.61
C ASP A 201 9.01 -4.16 -32.37
N GLN A 202 7.92 -4.88 -32.09
CA GLN A 202 6.59 -4.34 -31.76
C GLN A 202 6.26 -4.42 -30.27
N LEU A 203 7.13 -5.05 -29.48
CA LEU A 203 7.09 -4.91 -28.03
C LEU A 203 7.40 -3.45 -27.72
N GLY A 204 6.39 -2.72 -27.22
CA GLY A 204 6.60 -1.39 -26.67
C GLY A 204 7.71 -1.40 -25.61
N PRO A 205 8.26 -0.23 -25.24
CA PRO A 205 9.19 -0.17 -24.12
C PRO A 205 8.56 -0.92 -22.94
N VAL A 206 9.32 -1.83 -22.34
CA VAL A 206 8.99 -2.38 -21.01
C VAL A 206 8.58 -1.16 -20.20
N GLY A 207 7.37 -1.16 -19.62
CA GLY A 207 6.80 0.03 -18.96
C GLY A 207 7.79 0.71 -18.03
N ASP A 208 7.53 1.93 -17.55
CA ASP A 208 8.48 2.62 -16.66
C ASP A 208 8.51 1.99 -15.25
N TRP A 209 9.05 0.78 -15.17
CA TRP A 209 9.36 0.02 -13.96
C TRP A 209 10.64 0.54 -13.31
N THR A 210 11.37 1.44 -13.99
CA THR A 210 12.61 1.98 -13.47
C THR A 210 12.42 2.87 -12.25
N SER A 211 11.26 3.51 -12.13
CA SER A 211 10.85 4.23 -10.92
C SER A 211 10.77 3.34 -9.67
N LEU A 212 10.54 2.02 -9.85
CA LEU A 212 10.43 1.04 -8.77
C LEU A 212 11.79 0.47 -8.33
N LEU A 213 12.86 0.76 -9.08
CA LEU A 213 14.21 0.29 -8.80
C LEU A 213 15.20 1.46 -8.57
N PRO A 214 14.88 2.42 -7.68
CA PRO A 214 15.77 3.54 -7.41
C PRO A 214 17.09 3.01 -6.82
N GLY A 215 18.20 3.24 -7.52
CA GLY A 215 19.54 2.80 -7.11
C GLY A 215 20.14 1.67 -7.96
N VAL A 216 19.35 1.02 -8.82
CA VAL A 216 19.85 -0.02 -9.74
C VAL A 216 20.36 0.64 -11.02
N ARG A 217 21.67 0.79 -11.15
CA ARG A 217 22.29 1.33 -12.37
C ARG A 217 21.96 0.43 -13.56
N GLY A 218 21.41 1.02 -14.62
CA GLY A 218 21.08 0.30 -15.85
C GLY A 218 19.82 -0.58 -15.77
N ALA A 219 18.92 -0.36 -14.80
CA ALA A 219 17.67 -1.10 -14.66
C ALA A 219 16.86 -1.17 -15.97
N SER A 220 16.71 -0.07 -16.72
CA SER A 220 16.00 -0.09 -18.01
C SER A 220 16.65 -1.05 -19.02
N LYS A 221 17.99 -1.06 -19.06
CA LYS A 221 18.75 -1.93 -19.97
C LYS A 221 18.61 -3.40 -19.58
N ALA A 222 18.69 -3.70 -18.29
CA ALA A 222 18.51 -5.05 -17.76
C ALA A 222 17.09 -5.58 -18.04
N LEU A 223 16.06 -4.77 -17.76
CA LEU A 223 14.67 -5.11 -18.05
C LEU A 223 14.43 -5.34 -19.55
N GLY A 224 14.99 -4.49 -20.41
CA GLY A 224 14.93 -4.69 -21.85
C GLY A 224 15.61 -5.98 -22.33
N LEU A 225 16.71 -6.41 -21.69
CA LEU A 225 17.36 -7.69 -21.98
C LEU A 225 16.50 -8.88 -21.56
N ILE A 226 15.88 -8.81 -20.37
CA ILE A 226 14.97 -9.85 -19.87
C ILE A 226 13.76 -10.00 -20.82
N ALA A 227 13.12 -8.88 -21.19
CA ALA A 227 11.96 -8.91 -22.07
C ALA A 227 12.28 -9.53 -23.45
N ARG A 228 13.41 -9.13 -24.06
CA ARG A 228 13.86 -9.73 -25.33
C ARG A 228 14.21 -11.21 -25.18
N GLY A 229 14.88 -11.59 -24.09
CA GLY A 229 15.22 -12.98 -23.79
C GLY A 229 13.97 -13.86 -23.63
N ALA A 230 12.98 -13.39 -22.87
CA ALA A 230 11.70 -14.06 -22.67
C ALA A 230 10.93 -14.21 -24.00
N ALA A 231 10.87 -13.14 -24.81
CA ALA A 231 10.23 -13.19 -26.13
C ALA A 231 10.90 -14.21 -27.07
N LYS A 232 12.24 -14.25 -27.09
CA LYS A 232 13.00 -15.22 -27.89
C LYS A 232 12.77 -16.66 -27.43
N GLN A 233 12.76 -16.92 -26.12
CA GLN A 233 12.48 -18.25 -25.57
C GLN A 233 11.03 -18.68 -25.85
N ALA A 234 10.06 -17.78 -25.73
CA ALA A 234 8.66 -18.05 -26.05
C ALA A 234 8.51 -18.44 -27.53
N GLU A 235 9.16 -17.71 -28.45
CA GLU A 235 9.16 -18.04 -29.88
C GLU A 235 9.86 -19.37 -30.19
N GLN A 236 11.01 -19.65 -29.55
CA GLN A 236 11.71 -20.92 -29.71
C GLN A 236 10.84 -22.10 -29.26
N LYS A 237 10.18 -21.95 -28.10
CA LYS A 237 9.27 -22.97 -27.56
C LYS A 237 8.02 -23.14 -28.43
N ARG A 238 7.47 -22.06 -28.99
CA ARG A 238 6.38 -22.12 -29.97
C ARG A 238 6.79 -22.93 -31.20
N ARG A 239 8.00 -22.72 -31.71
CA ARG A 239 8.53 -23.48 -32.86
C ARG A 239 8.73 -24.95 -32.53
N SER A 240 9.27 -25.28 -31.36
CA SER A 240 9.45 -26.68 -30.95
C SER A 240 8.12 -27.41 -30.74
N LEU A 241 7.05 -26.69 -30.41
CA LEU A 241 5.69 -27.25 -30.27
C LEU A 241 4.93 -27.36 -31.62
N ARG A 242 5.47 -26.78 -32.71
CA ARG A 242 4.88 -26.85 -34.07
C ARG A 242 5.56 -27.88 -34.98
N LEU A 243 6.64 -28.50 -34.53
CA LEU A 243 7.28 -29.60 -35.24
C LEU A 243 6.60 -30.92 -34.82
N PRO A 244 6.02 -31.69 -35.77
CA PRO A 244 5.47 -33.01 -35.50
C PRO A 244 6.56 -34.02 -35.11
#